data_AF-A0A1E5A9G1-F1
#
_entry.id   AF-A0A1E5A9G1-F1
#
_cell.length_a   1.000
_cell.length_b   1.000
_cell.length_c   1.000
_cell.angle_alpha   90.00
_cell.angle_beta   90.00
_cell.angle_gamma   90.00
#
_symmetry.space_group_name_H-M   'P 1'
#
loop_
_entity.id
_entity.type
_entity.pdbx_description
1 polymer ?
#
loop_
_entity_poly.entity_id
_entity_poly.type
_entity_poly.pdbx_seq_one_letter_code
_entity_poly.pdbx_strand_id
1 'polypeptide(L)'
;MTDPAKDHAGLSDTFASRRYFKKFDTIIRHLTRVAAAMQAEGRLSKSDVKVLTAYLMRLNFTFRALSMKYLMAGRDTGRFFGSLAMDKRDSGFPVAAELMTMANDAQQAERHLANMASEEQLKDDMVRTIISDRAVPSKLQFALSQRLYYQELLKGQLFWTQNDPVCEWLKNIGERRRRFLLHWAAYDSQVNLPVIYLMELEDSGKVALPKDERRWPEVQAHLMAQALAGLKLVTIAKGFDEDFDDLHPKSLRRYHVGPMYSSAYTEQSGPLHRVLEEAEAPAGQDWALAWTLEELESENVREERAGWFGTVEREIFALDPFGGRGADTGATRTQRAIILPQRPFQVLAELNPPGFGDVQKFVVSEAGQVLRY
;
A
#
# COMPACT_ATOMS: atom_id res chain seq x y z
N MET A 1 -5.67 22.97 -10.30
CA MET A 1 -5.49 22.84 -8.83
C MET A 1 -6.87 22.77 -8.21
N THR A 2 -7.37 21.56 -8.01
CA THR A 2 -8.55 21.28 -7.20
C THR A 2 -8.15 21.27 -5.73
N ASP A 3 -8.99 21.84 -4.89
CA ASP A 3 -8.82 21.92 -3.43
C ASP A 3 -9.06 20.53 -2.82
N PRO A 4 -8.05 19.87 -2.22
CA PRO A 4 -8.18 18.51 -1.66
C PRO A 4 -9.28 18.39 -0.61
N ALA A 5 -9.65 19.50 0.05
CA ALA A 5 -10.68 19.50 1.08
C ALA A 5 -12.11 19.26 0.54
N LYS A 6 -12.33 19.36 -0.79
CA LYS A 6 -13.64 19.20 -1.43
C LYS A 6 -13.87 17.85 -2.10
N ASP A 7 -12.87 16.98 -2.13
CA ASP A 7 -12.90 15.70 -2.87
C ASP A 7 -13.17 14.49 -1.96
N HIS A 8 -13.29 14.73 -0.65
CA HIS A 8 -13.58 13.72 0.36
C HIS A 8 -15.08 13.57 0.57
N ALA A 9 -15.57 12.34 0.51
CA ALA A 9 -16.96 12.03 0.84
C ALA A 9 -17.00 11.01 1.98
N GLY A 10 -17.76 11.36 3.01
CA GLY A 10 -18.01 10.46 4.13
C GLY A 10 -18.89 9.27 3.70
N LEU A 11 -18.40 8.04 3.84
CA LEU A 11 -19.28 6.87 3.80
C LEU A 11 -20.11 6.82 5.09
N SER A 12 -21.28 7.45 5.03
CA SER A 12 -22.20 7.59 6.17
C SER A 12 -23.23 6.47 6.28
N ASP A 13 -23.38 5.59 5.28
CA ASP A 13 -24.25 4.40 5.38
C ASP A 13 -23.48 3.19 5.94
N THR A 14 -24.05 2.55 6.96
CA THR A 14 -23.48 1.37 7.64
C THR A 14 -23.22 0.22 6.68
N PHE A 15 -24.12 0.00 5.71
CA PHE A 15 -23.94 -1.09 4.76
C PHE A 15 -22.91 -0.75 3.68
N ALA A 16 -22.81 0.52 3.29
CA ALA A 16 -21.80 1.01 2.35
C ALA A 16 -20.37 0.84 2.90
N SER A 17 -20.08 1.27 4.14
CA SER A 17 -18.74 1.12 4.73
C SER A 17 -18.30 -0.35 4.84
N ARG A 18 -19.22 -1.24 5.24
CA ARG A 18 -18.96 -2.68 5.32
C ARG A 18 -18.68 -3.31 3.96
N ARG A 19 -19.47 -2.97 2.94
CA ARG A 19 -19.26 -3.47 1.58
C ARG A 19 -17.96 -2.93 0.99
N TYR A 20 -17.62 -1.67 1.27
CA TYR A 20 -16.37 -1.04 0.86
C TYR A 20 -15.15 -1.79 1.40
N PHE A 21 -15.07 -2.01 2.72
CA PHE A 21 -13.92 -2.74 3.29
C PHE A 21 -13.90 -4.22 2.90
N LYS A 22 -15.07 -4.86 2.73
CA LYS A 22 -15.15 -6.22 2.19
C LYS A 22 -14.58 -6.30 0.76
N LYS A 23 -14.82 -5.29 -0.08
CA LYS A 23 -14.24 -5.21 -1.42
C LYS A 23 -12.71 -5.14 -1.33
N PHE A 24 -12.16 -4.32 -0.44
CA PHE A 24 -10.72 -4.25 -0.25
C PHE A 24 -10.09 -5.55 0.27
N ASP A 25 -10.72 -6.27 1.20
CA ASP A 25 -10.22 -7.60 1.64
C ASP A 25 -10.10 -8.56 0.45
N THR A 26 -11.12 -8.57 -0.43
CA THR A 26 -11.09 -9.36 -1.67
C THR A 26 -9.97 -8.91 -2.59
N ILE A 27 -9.85 -7.61 -2.87
CA ILE A 27 -8.81 -7.04 -3.74
C ILE A 27 -7.42 -7.41 -3.22
N ILE A 28 -7.12 -7.14 -1.95
CA ILE A 28 -5.79 -7.38 -1.38
C ILE A 28 -5.42 -8.87 -1.45
N ARG A 29 -6.38 -9.77 -1.19
CA ARG A 29 -6.17 -11.22 -1.36
C ARG A 29 -5.85 -11.60 -2.81
N HIS A 30 -6.42 -10.92 -3.79
CA HIS A 30 -6.04 -11.11 -5.19
C HIS A 30 -4.64 -10.57 -5.47
N LEU A 31 -4.26 -9.42 -4.91
CA LEU A 31 -2.93 -8.84 -5.10
C LEU A 31 -1.81 -9.75 -4.59
N THR A 32 -1.99 -10.44 -3.46
CA THR A 32 -1.01 -11.42 -2.99
C THR A 32 -0.83 -12.59 -3.97
N ARG A 33 -1.89 -12.98 -4.68
CA ARG A 33 -1.84 -14.02 -5.72
C ARG A 33 -1.24 -13.51 -7.04
N VAL A 34 -1.52 -12.26 -7.39
CA VAL A 34 -0.89 -11.59 -8.55
C VAL A 34 0.63 -11.49 -8.34
N ALA A 35 1.08 -11.11 -7.14
CA ALA A 35 2.51 -11.12 -6.80
C ALA A 35 3.12 -12.53 -6.96
N ALA A 36 2.42 -13.58 -6.52
CA ALA A 36 2.86 -14.96 -6.73
C ALA A 36 2.90 -15.37 -8.22
N ALA A 37 1.93 -14.92 -9.03
CA ALA A 37 1.94 -15.15 -10.47
C ALA A 37 3.13 -14.47 -11.16
N MET A 38 3.43 -13.22 -10.80
CA MET A 38 4.60 -12.48 -11.32
C MET A 38 5.93 -13.16 -10.96
N GLN A 39 6.00 -13.85 -9.83
CA GLN A 39 7.17 -14.65 -9.43
C GLN A 39 7.34 -15.91 -10.26
N ALA A 40 6.24 -16.63 -10.56
CA ALA A 40 6.28 -17.81 -11.41
C ALA A 40 6.81 -17.49 -12.82
N GLU A 41 6.66 -16.23 -13.24
CA GLU A 41 7.13 -15.69 -14.52
C GLU A 41 8.56 -15.14 -14.46
N GLY A 42 9.24 -15.23 -13.31
CA GLY A 42 10.61 -14.75 -13.13
C GLY A 42 10.75 -13.22 -13.01
N ARG A 43 9.66 -12.48 -12.87
CA ARG A 43 9.69 -11.01 -12.72
C ARG A 43 9.91 -10.55 -11.30
N LEU A 44 9.56 -11.40 -10.33
CA LEU A 44 9.79 -11.16 -8.91
C LEU A 44 10.62 -12.30 -8.34
N SER A 45 11.59 -11.97 -7.51
CA SER A 45 12.28 -12.96 -6.68
C SER A 45 11.37 -13.47 -5.56
N LYS A 46 11.77 -14.57 -4.91
CA LYS A 46 11.05 -15.09 -3.72
C LYS A 46 11.03 -14.07 -2.57
N SER A 47 12.12 -13.33 -2.37
CA SER A 47 12.19 -12.26 -1.36
C SER A 47 11.24 -11.12 -1.70
N ASP A 48 11.12 -10.74 -2.97
CA ASP A 48 10.21 -9.67 -3.39
C ASP A 48 8.75 -10.01 -3.07
N VAL A 49 8.31 -11.23 -3.41
CA VAL A 49 6.95 -11.70 -3.09
C VAL A 49 6.70 -11.72 -1.60
N LYS A 50 7.66 -12.21 -0.81
CA LYS A 50 7.56 -12.25 0.66
C LYS A 50 7.34 -10.84 1.22
N VAL A 51 8.15 -9.88 0.79
CA VAL A 51 8.07 -8.47 1.23
C VAL A 51 6.76 -7.82 0.79
N LEU A 52 6.38 -7.95 -0.49
CA LEU A 52 5.13 -7.40 -1.02
C LEU A 52 3.92 -7.99 -0.31
N THR A 53 3.88 -9.31 -0.13
CA THR A 53 2.81 -9.99 0.59
C THR A 53 2.71 -9.50 2.03
N ALA A 54 3.85 -9.30 2.71
CA ALA A 54 3.86 -8.78 4.07
C ALA A 54 3.22 -7.37 4.13
N TYR A 55 3.62 -6.43 3.26
CA TYR A 55 3.03 -5.09 3.25
C TYR A 55 1.55 -5.08 2.84
N LEU A 56 1.15 -5.90 1.88
CA LEU A 56 -0.26 -6.06 1.50
C LEU A 56 -1.10 -6.60 2.67
N MET A 57 -0.57 -7.56 3.43
CA MET A 57 -1.24 -8.06 4.63
C MET A 57 -1.34 -6.99 5.72
N ARG A 58 -0.30 -6.16 5.91
CA ARG A 58 -0.36 -5.02 6.83
C ARG A 58 -1.46 -4.03 6.44
N LEU A 59 -1.58 -3.75 5.13
CA LEU A 59 -2.65 -2.90 4.60
C LEU A 59 -4.04 -3.50 4.85
N ASN A 60 -4.18 -4.82 4.69
CA ASN A 60 -5.44 -5.51 5.01
C ASN A 60 -5.80 -5.38 6.50
N PHE A 61 -4.81 -5.50 7.40
CA PHE A 61 -5.04 -5.31 8.83
C PHE A 61 -5.42 -3.87 9.18
N THR A 62 -4.80 -2.87 8.56
CA THR A 62 -5.22 -1.46 8.67
C THR A 62 -6.68 -1.28 8.28
N PHE A 63 -7.09 -1.84 7.14
CA PHE A 63 -8.47 -1.72 6.66
C PHE A 63 -9.46 -2.52 7.50
N ARG A 64 -9.04 -3.67 8.05
CA ARG A 64 -9.85 -4.41 9.03
C ARG A 64 -10.09 -3.57 10.28
N ALA A 65 -9.07 -2.93 10.83
CA ALA A 65 -9.21 -2.03 11.98
C ALA A 65 -10.16 -0.86 11.66
N LEU A 66 -9.97 -0.17 10.54
CA LEU A 66 -10.89 0.89 10.10
C LEU A 66 -12.34 0.41 9.94
N SER A 67 -12.53 -0.82 9.44
CA SER A 67 -13.86 -1.41 9.31
C SER A 67 -14.55 -1.61 10.65
N MET A 68 -13.81 -1.88 11.72
CA MET A 68 -14.33 -1.97 13.09
C MET A 68 -14.64 -0.59 13.67
N LYS A 69 -13.76 0.39 13.44
CA LYS A 69 -13.96 1.79 13.86
C LYS A 69 -15.26 2.36 13.30
N TYR A 70 -15.50 2.14 12.00
CA TYR A 70 -16.65 2.65 11.27
C TYR A 70 -17.81 1.64 11.13
N LEU A 71 -17.79 0.53 11.89
CA LEU A 71 -18.80 -0.53 11.80
C LEU A 71 -20.22 -0.02 12.09
N MET A 72 -20.34 1.02 12.92
CA MET A 72 -21.61 1.60 13.35
C MET A 72 -21.87 2.98 12.75
N ALA A 73 -21.05 3.43 11.80
CA ALA A 73 -21.27 4.69 11.08
C ALA A 73 -22.66 4.68 10.41
N GLY A 74 -23.42 5.77 10.52
CA GLY A 74 -24.77 5.87 9.94
C GLY A 74 -25.93 5.34 10.76
N ARG A 75 -25.67 4.68 11.88
CA ARG A 75 -26.76 4.22 12.76
C ARG A 75 -27.25 5.32 13.67
N ASP A 76 -28.57 5.42 13.76
CA ASP A 76 -29.23 6.30 14.72
C ASP A 76 -29.03 5.75 16.14
N THR A 77 -28.04 6.31 16.80
CA THR A 77 -27.60 5.93 18.15
C THR A 77 -27.75 7.10 19.12
N GLY A 78 -28.37 8.21 18.66
CA GLY A 78 -28.47 9.47 19.37
C GLY A 78 -27.19 10.32 19.39
N ARG A 79 -26.07 9.84 18.81
CA ARG A 79 -24.83 10.62 18.59
C ARG A 79 -24.23 10.28 17.23
N PHE A 80 -23.74 11.28 16.50
CA PHE A 80 -23.00 11.05 15.26
C PHE A 80 -21.63 10.47 15.58
N PHE A 81 -21.36 9.24 15.11
CA PHE A 81 -20.11 8.51 15.39
C PHE A 81 -19.02 8.70 14.31
N GLY A 82 -19.18 9.72 13.46
CA GLY A 82 -18.28 9.95 12.33
C GLY A 82 -18.65 9.13 11.09
N SER A 83 -17.94 9.42 10.01
CA SER A 83 -18.00 8.68 8.75
C SER A 83 -16.57 8.46 8.27
N LEU A 84 -16.33 7.36 7.57
CA LEU A 84 -15.04 7.12 6.94
C LEU A 84 -14.82 8.19 5.87
N ALA A 85 -13.71 8.94 5.97
CA ALA A 85 -13.26 9.77 4.88
C ALA A 85 -12.46 8.92 3.88
N MET A 86 -12.97 8.83 2.65
CA MET A 86 -12.25 8.25 1.53
C MET A 86 -12.20 9.23 0.37
N ASP A 87 -11.14 9.11 -0.42
CA ASP A 87 -10.98 9.88 -1.64
C ASP A 87 -11.68 9.14 -2.79
N LYS A 88 -12.74 9.76 -3.33
CA LYS A 88 -13.57 9.17 -4.39
C LYS A 88 -13.10 9.51 -5.79
N ARG A 89 -12.26 10.54 -5.96
CA ARG A 89 -11.97 11.15 -7.26
C ARG A 89 -10.64 10.71 -7.82
N ASP A 90 -9.68 10.41 -6.95
CA ASP A 90 -8.34 10.05 -7.37
C ASP A 90 -8.01 8.60 -6.99
N SER A 91 -7.91 8.29 -5.70
CA SER A 91 -7.40 7.00 -5.21
C SER A 91 -8.44 5.89 -5.05
N GLY A 92 -9.62 6.18 -4.50
CA GLY A 92 -10.57 5.16 -4.03
C GLY A 92 -10.24 4.58 -2.64
N PHE A 93 -9.20 5.07 -1.97
CA PHE A 93 -8.70 4.57 -0.67
C PHE A 93 -9.15 5.47 0.50
N PRO A 94 -9.09 4.99 1.77
CA PRO A 94 -9.22 5.87 2.94
C PRO A 94 -8.20 7.02 2.87
N VAL A 95 -8.55 8.21 3.36
CA VAL A 95 -7.59 9.34 3.31
C VAL A 95 -6.45 9.15 4.31
N ALA A 96 -5.26 9.66 4.03
CA ALA A 96 -4.09 9.53 4.92
C ALA A 96 -4.35 10.03 6.36
N ALA A 97 -5.24 11.01 6.54
CA ALA A 97 -5.66 11.49 7.87
C ALA A 97 -6.34 10.42 8.74
N GLU A 98 -6.99 9.42 8.12
CA GLU A 98 -7.55 8.26 8.84
C GLU A 98 -6.43 7.45 9.49
N LEU A 99 -5.35 7.20 8.76
CA LEU A 99 -4.19 6.44 9.27
C LEU A 99 -3.46 7.21 10.37
N MET A 100 -3.34 8.55 10.25
CA MET A 100 -2.77 9.39 11.31
C MET A 100 -3.61 9.34 12.59
N THR A 101 -4.93 9.37 12.46
CA THR A 101 -5.84 9.23 13.59
C THR A 101 -5.73 7.85 14.22
N MET A 102 -5.66 6.79 13.41
CA MET A 102 -5.43 5.43 13.91
C MET A 102 -4.10 5.29 14.65
N ALA A 103 -3.03 5.93 14.18
CA ALA A 103 -1.73 5.89 14.85
C ALA A 103 -1.80 6.50 16.25
N ASN A 104 -2.56 7.59 16.42
CA ASN A 104 -2.83 8.18 17.74
C ASN A 104 -3.69 7.25 18.61
N ASP A 105 -4.75 6.67 18.04
CA ASP A 105 -5.61 5.70 18.75
C ASP A 105 -4.79 4.49 19.25
N ALA A 106 -3.82 4.02 18.45
CA ALA A 106 -2.99 2.86 18.78
C ALA A 106 -2.12 3.09 20.02
N GLN A 107 -1.61 4.32 20.23
CA GLN A 107 -0.83 4.67 21.43
C GLN A 107 -1.65 4.57 22.72
N GLN A 108 -2.97 4.67 22.62
CA GLN A 108 -3.88 4.68 23.76
C GLN A 108 -4.69 3.36 23.88
N ALA A 109 -4.50 2.43 22.95
CA ALA A 109 -5.34 1.24 22.81
C ALA A 109 -5.34 0.33 24.06
N GLU A 110 -4.18 0.11 24.69
CA GLU A 110 -4.10 -0.70 25.92
C GLU A 110 -4.92 -0.10 27.05
N ARG A 111 -4.78 1.22 27.26
CA ARG A 111 -5.53 1.96 28.28
C ARG A 111 -7.03 1.92 28.01
N HIS A 112 -7.45 2.06 26.76
CA HIS A 112 -8.87 1.95 26.40
C HIS A 112 -9.40 0.54 26.69
N LEU A 113 -8.69 -0.50 26.28
CA LEU A 113 -9.13 -1.89 26.46
C LEU A 113 -9.22 -2.32 27.92
N ALA A 114 -8.32 -1.84 28.77
CA ALA A 114 -8.35 -2.11 30.21
C ALA A 114 -9.62 -1.55 30.89
N ASN A 115 -10.19 -0.48 30.34
CA ASN A 115 -11.39 0.17 30.86
C ASN A 115 -12.68 -0.25 30.14
N MET A 116 -12.61 -1.19 29.19
CA MET A 116 -13.75 -1.70 28.45
C MET A 116 -14.18 -3.08 28.96
N ALA A 117 -15.49 -3.33 29.00
CA ALA A 117 -16.04 -4.67 29.21
C ALA A 117 -15.50 -5.65 28.16
N SER A 118 -15.36 -6.93 28.52
CA SER A 118 -14.88 -7.97 27.61
C SER A 118 -15.83 -8.19 26.43
N GLU A 119 -15.34 -8.82 25.35
CA GLU A 119 -16.20 -9.18 24.22
C GLU A 119 -17.36 -10.09 24.63
N GLU A 120 -17.10 -11.03 25.54
CA GLU A 120 -18.10 -11.97 26.05
C GLU A 120 -19.19 -11.24 26.84
N GLN A 121 -18.79 -10.41 27.80
CA GLN A 121 -19.73 -9.59 28.58
C GLN A 121 -20.59 -8.69 27.70
N LEU A 122 -19.99 -8.01 26.71
CA LEU A 122 -20.75 -7.16 25.79
C LEU A 122 -21.75 -7.97 24.96
N LYS A 123 -21.40 -9.19 24.54
CA LYS A 123 -22.31 -10.09 23.82
C LYS A 123 -23.46 -10.57 24.71
N ASP A 124 -23.17 -10.94 25.95
CA ASP A 124 -24.17 -11.36 26.92
C ASP A 124 -25.15 -10.23 27.28
N ASP A 125 -24.63 -9.03 27.51
CA ASP A 125 -25.46 -7.84 27.79
C ASP A 125 -26.35 -7.48 26.60
N MET A 126 -25.85 -7.65 25.36
CA MET A 126 -26.66 -7.49 24.16
C MET A 126 -27.82 -8.48 24.11
N VAL A 127 -27.55 -9.77 24.36
CA VAL A 127 -28.60 -10.81 24.40
C VAL A 127 -29.64 -10.49 25.48
N ARG A 128 -29.20 -10.10 26.68
CA ARG A 128 -30.09 -9.69 27.78
C ARG A 128 -30.97 -8.51 27.40
N THR A 129 -30.41 -7.49 26.77
CA THR A 129 -31.14 -6.30 26.30
C THR A 129 -32.18 -6.68 25.25
N ILE A 130 -31.82 -7.55 24.29
CA ILE A 130 -32.73 -8.01 23.24
C ILE A 130 -33.90 -8.79 23.85
N ILE A 131 -33.66 -9.67 24.82
CA ILE A 131 -34.70 -10.52 25.42
C ILE A 131 -35.57 -9.73 26.40
N SER A 132 -34.96 -8.98 27.31
CA SER A 132 -35.66 -8.26 28.38
C SER A 132 -36.40 -7.04 27.84
N ASP A 133 -35.69 -6.19 27.09
CA ASP A 133 -36.19 -4.89 26.68
C ASP A 133 -36.79 -4.91 25.27
N ARG A 134 -36.63 -6.03 24.53
CA ARG A 134 -37.07 -6.19 23.13
C ARG A 134 -36.57 -5.07 22.22
N ALA A 135 -35.37 -4.58 22.52
CA ALA A 135 -34.77 -3.43 21.86
C ALA A 135 -33.45 -3.82 21.17
N VAL A 136 -33.09 -3.09 20.11
CA VAL A 136 -31.80 -3.24 19.44
C VAL A 136 -30.71 -2.60 20.31
N PRO A 137 -29.67 -3.34 20.74
CA PRO A 137 -28.69 -2.84 21.69
C PRO A 137 -27.58 -2.02 21.02
N SER A 138 -27.95 -0.96 20.28
CA SER A 138 -27.02 -0.18 19.43
C SER A 138 -25.82 0.40 20.19
N LYS A 139 -26.00 0.80 21.45
CA LYS A 139 -24.91 1.32 22.30
C LYS A 139 -23.89 0.23 22.66
N LEU A 140 -24.36 -0.99 22.97
CA LEU A 140 -23.49 -2.14 23.26
C LEU A 140 -22.80 -2.64 21.99
N GLN A 141 -23.48 -2.60 20.84
CA GLN A 141 -22.88 -2.90 19.54
C GLN A 141 -21.75 -1.92 19.20
N PHE A 142 -21.93 -0.64 19.48
CA PHE A 142 -20.87 0.37 19.35
C PHE A 142 -19.71 0.10 20.31
N ALA A 143 -19.99 -0.16 21.60
CA ALA A 143 -18.95 -0.50 22.56
C ALA A 143 -18.13 -1.73 22.10
N LEU A 144 -18.80 -2.76 21.58
CA LEU A 144 -18.13 -3.94 21.02
C LEU A 144 -17.29 -3.59 19.78
N SER A 145 -17.79 -2.77 18.87
CA SER A 145 -17.02 -2.37 17.69
C SER A 145 -15.76 -1.58 18.04
N GLN A 146 -15.84 -0.68 19.04
CA GLN A 146 -14.69 0.05 19.54
C GLN A 146 -13.69 -0.88 20.23
N ARG A 147 -14.16 -1.85 21.04
CA ARG A 147 -13.28 -2.86 21.63
C ARG A 147 -12.54 -3.66 20.55
N LEU A 148 -13.26 -4.16 19.55
CA LEU A 148 -12.67 -4.90 18.43
C LEU A 148 -11.66 -4.04 17.68
N TYR A 149 -11.96 -2.76 17.43
CA TYR A 149 -11.03 -1.82 16.82
C TYR A 149 -9.72 -1.71 17.61
N TYR A 150 -9.76 -1.45 18.92
CA TYR A 150 -8.54 -1.36 19.73
C TYR A 150 -7.80 -2.70 19.83
N GLN A 151 -8.50 -3.83 19.86
CA GLN A 151 -7.86 -5.15 19.80
C GLN A 151 -7.13 -5.36 18.48
N GLU A 152 -7.69 -4.89 17.36
CA GLU A 152 -7.03 -4.91 16.06
C GLU A 152 -5.79 -4.01 16.04
N LEU A 153 -5.84 -2.83 16.66
CA LEU A 153 -4.66 -1.96 16.80
C LEU A 153 -3.53 -2.63 17.60
N LEU A 154 -3.86 -3.30 18.72
CA LEU A 154 -2.87 -3.97 19.56
C LEU A 154 -2.21 -5.20 18.93
N LYS A 155 -2.90 -5.88 17.99
CA LYS A 155 -2.27 -6.97 17.22
C LYS A 155 -1.06 -6.47 16.42
N GLY A 156 -0.99 -5.17 16.15
CA GLY A 156 0.10 -4.55 15.40
C GLY A 156 0.13 -5.00 13.95
N GLN A 157 1.32 -4.92 13.33
CA GLN A 157 1.51 -5.23 11.91
C GLN A 157 0.58 -4.42 11.00
N LEU A 158 0.30 -3.17 11.35
CA LEU A 158 -0.49 -2.27 10.53
C LEU A 158 0.40 -1.59 9.49
N PHE A 159 -0.22 -1.14 8.40
CA PHE A 159 0.39 -0.25 7.43
C PHE A 159 0.14 1.19 7.87
N TRP A 160 1.21 1.92 8.16
CA TRP A 160 1.18 3.30 8.62
C TRP A 160 1.47 4.29 7.50
N THR A 161 1.35 5.59 7.80
CA THR A 161 1.82 6.65 6.90
C THR A 161 3.30 6.51 6.56
N GLN A 162 4.09 6.04 7.52
CA GLN A 162 5.50 5.73 7.38
C GLN A 162 5.78 4.34 7.97
N ASN A 163 6.39 3.46 7.18
CA ASN A 163 6.79 2.13 7.60
C ASN A 163 8.30 2.02 7.41
N ASP A 164 9.01 1.97 8.54
CA ASP A 164 10.46 2.14 8.57
C ASP A 164 11.23 1.12 7.72
N PRO A 165 12.42 1.49 7.22
CA PRO A 165 13.25 0.59 6.44
C PRO A 165 13.72 -0.59 7.28
N VAL A 166 13.65 -1.76 6.66
CA VAL A 166 14.14 -3.04 7.17
C VAL A 166 15.25 -3.52 6.25
N CYS A 167 16.28 -4.14 6.82
CA CYS A 167 17.42 -4.67 6.08
C CYS A 167 17.46 -6.21 6.19
N GLU A 168 17.27 -6.90 5.07
CA GLU A 168 17.41 -8.34 4.95
C GLU A 168 18.75 -8.70 4.28
N TRP A 169 19.53 -9.60 4.89
CA TRP A 169 20.75 -10.13 4.27
C TRP A 169 20.41 -11.06 3.11
N LEU A 170 21.07 -10.89 1.96
CA LEU A 170 20.90 -11.75 0.80
C LEU A 170 22.08 -12.73 0.65
N LYS A 171 23.30 -12.20 0.51
CA LYS A 171 24.51 -13.02 0.33
C LYS A 171 25.78 -12.23 0.60
N ASN A 172 26.90 -12.93 0.80
CA ASN A 172 28.23 -12.34 0.73
C ASN A 172 28.74 -12.42 -0.72
N ILE A 173 29.27 -11.32 -1.26
CA ILE A 173 29.83 -11.24 -2.63
C ILE A 173 31.35 -11.30 -2.59
N GLY A 174 31.96 -10.91 -1.48
CA GLY A 174 33.40 -11.04 -1.21
C GLY A 174 33.67 -10.99 0.28
N GLU A 175 34.96 -11.02 0.67
CA GLU A 175 35.36 -11.03 2.08
C GLU A 175 34.85 -9.80 2.87
N ARG A 176 34.71 -8.65 2.19
CA ARG A 176 34.24 -7.39 2.78
C ARG A 176 33.08 -6.74 2.03
N ARG A 177 32.41 -7.49 1.13
CA ARG A 177 31.30 -6.96 0.33
C ARG A 177 30.09 -7.87 0.48
N ARG A 178 28.96 -7.32 0.92
CA ARG A 178 27.71 -8.04 1.20
C ARG A 178 26.59 -7.47 0.36
N ARG A 179 25.60 -8.28 0.01
CA ARG A 179 24.37 -7.81 -0.62
C ARG A 179 23.21 -7.86 0.37
N PHE A 180 22.46 -6.78 0.43
CA PHE A 180 21.27 -6.63 1.26
C PHE A 180 20.06 -6.27 0.39
N LEU A 181 18.89 -6.65 0.86
CA LEU A 181 17.60 -6.13 0.40
C LEU A 181 17.08 -5.18 1.48
N LEU A 182 17.07 -3.90 1.20
CA LEU A 182 16.31 -2.93 1.98
C LEU A 182 14.88 -2.88 1.49
N HIS A 183 13.92 -2.78 2.41
CA HIS A 183 12.53 -2.50 2.04
C HIS A 183 11.83 -1.62 3.06
N TRP A 184 11.00 -0.71 2.58
CA TRP A 184 10.19 0.24 3.37
C TRP A 184 8.90 0.54 2.63
N ALA A 185 7.97 1.23 3.28
CA ALA A 185 6.74 1.65 2.62
C ALA A 185 6.21 2.95 3.21
N ALA A 186 5.47 3.71 2.41
CA ALA A 186 4.78 4.91 2.84
C ALA A 186 3.35 4.89 2.34
N TYR A 187 2.46 5.53 3.09
CA TYR A 187 1.17 5.94 2.56
C TYR A 187 1.33 7.37 2.04
N ASP A 188 1.51 7.51 0.73
CA ASP A 188 1.77 8.81 0.12
C ASP A 188 0.53 9.68 0.24
N SER A 189 0.61 10.74 1.05
CA SER A 189 -0.50 11.66 1.29
C SER A 189 -0.79 12.59 0.12
N GLN A 190 0.12 12.75 -0.85
CA GLN A 190 -0.10 13.60 -2.02
C GLN A 190 -1.03 12.94 -3.02
N VAL A 191 -0.85 11.63 -3.26
CA VAL A 191 -1.68 10.84 -4.18
C VAL A 191 -2.65 9.90 -3.46
N ASN A 192 -2.58 9.85 -2.13
CA ASN A 192 -3.40 9.03 -1.25
C ASN A 192 -3.31 7.51 -1.55
N LEU A 193 -2.09 7.01 -1.80
CA LEU A 193 -1.85 5.59 -2.15
C LEU A 193 -0.74 4.95 -1.31
N PRO A 194 -0.85 3.64 -1.01
CA PRO A 194 0.27 2.85 -0.50
C PRO A 194 1.37 2.69 -1.56
N VAL A 195 2.60 3.02 -1.15
CA VAL A 195 3.80 2.89 -1.98
C VAL A 195 4.82 2.02 -1.25
N ILE A 196 5.31 0.98 -1.91
CA ILE A 196 6.25 0.00 -1.34
C ILE A 196 7.57 0.08 -2.11
N TYR A 197 8.68 0.15 -1.39
CA TYR A 197 10.02 0.28 -1.94
C TYR A 197 10.87 -0.95 -1.60
N LEU A 198 11.57 -1.48 -2.60
CA LEU A 198 12.55 -2.55 -2.47
C LEU A 198 13.86 -2.08 -3.12
N MET A 199 14.96 -2.09 -2.38
CA MET A 199 16.28 -1.73 -2.88
C MET A 199 17.27 -2.86 -2.61
N GLU A 200 17.85 -3.44 -3.66
CA GLU A 200 19.05 -4.27 -3.50
C GLU A 200 20.27 -3.36 -3.50
N LEU A 201 21.14 -3.50 -2.50
CA LEU A 201 22.38 -2.74 -2.42
C LEU A 201 23.56 -3.63 -2.03
N GLU A 202 24.76 -3.18 -2.37
CA GLU A 202 26.01 -3.75 -1.91
C GLU A 202 26.65 -2.89 -0.82
N ASP A 203 26.95 -3.49 0.32
CA ASP A 203 27.64 -2.88 1.44
C ASP A 203 29.11 -3.30 1.42
N SER A 204 29.98 -2.31 1.20
CA SER A 204 31.44 -2.43 1.23
C SER A 204 32.05 -1.97 2.57
N GLY A 205 31.20 -1.57 3.52
CA GLY A 205 31.58 -1.09 4.83
C GLY A 205 32.22 -2.16 5.71
N LYS A 206 33.08 -1.71 6.64
CA LYS A 206 33.80 -2.60 7.58
C LYS A 206 32.81 -3.39 8.45
N VAL A 207 31.87 -2.67 9.07
CA VAL A 207 30.76 -3.23 9.84
C VAL A 207 29.60 -3.51 8.87
N ALA A 208 28.81 -4.55 9.10
CA ALA A 208 27.64 -4.80 8.25
C ALA A 208 26.57 -3.73 8.52
N LEU A 209 25.96 -3.19 7.47
CA LEU A 209 24.97 -2.11 7.57
C LEU A 209 23.99 -2.26 8.76
N PRO A 210 23.20 -3.35 8.91
CA PRO A 210 22.22 -3.45 10.00
C PRO A 210 22.82 -3.54 11.42
N LYS A 211 24.14 -3.74 11.55
CA LYS A 211 24.87 -3.78 12.82
C LYS A 211 25.67 -2.49 13.08
N ASP A 212 25.68 -1.57 12.13
CA ASP A 212 26.40 -0.32 12.22
C ASP A 212 25.52 0.72 12.91
N GLU A 213 25.79 0.99 14.19
CA GLU A 213 25.00 1.88 15.04
C GLU A 213 24.96 3.34 14.56
N ARG A 214 25.86 3.72 13.63
CA ARG A 214 25.89 5.05 13.03
C ARG A 214 25.22 5.07 11.66
N ARG A 215 25.65 4.21 10.72
CA ARG A 215 25.13 4.23 9.34
C ARG A 215 23.69 3.78 9.25
N TRP A 216 23.26 2.79 10.04
CA TRP A 216 21.91 2.26 9.90
C TRP A 216 20.81 3.28 10.26
N PRO A 217 20.87 3.99 11.40
CA PRO A 217 19.91 5.05 11.68
C PRO A 217 19.91 6.18 10.64
N GLU A 218 21.10 6.56 10.13
CA GLU A 218 21.24 7.57 9.07
C GLU A 218 20.54 7.11 7.77
N VAL A 219 20.75 5.87 7.35
CA VAL A 219 20.08 5.24 6.20
C VAL A 219 18.57 5.20 6.39
N GLN A 220 18.09 4.81 7.57
CA GLN A 220 16.65 4.75 7.86
C GLN A 220 16.02 6.15 7.73
N ALA A 221 16.64 7.17 8.32
CA ALA A 221 16.16 8.55 8.23
C ALA A 221 16.19 9.09 6.79
N HIS A 222 17.27 8.85 6.05
CA HIS A 222 17.42 9.28 4.65
C HIS A 222 16.32 8.69 3.75
N LEU A 223 16.12 7.36 3.79
CA LEU A 223 15.13 6.69 2.97
C LEU A 223 13.69 7.13 3.31
N MET A 224 13.40 7.32 4.60
CA MET A 224 12.08 7.80 5.02
C MET A 224 11.79 9.25 4.62
N ALA A 225 12.80 10.12 4.65
CA ALA A 225 12.66 11.50 4.21
C ALA A 225 12.31 11.59 2.71
N GLN A 226 12.81 10.67 1.90
CA GLN A 226 12.55 10.60 0.46
C GLN A 226 11.26 9.86 0.08
N ALA A 227 10.73 9.01 0.98
CA ALA A 227 9.55 8.19 0.72
C ALA A 227 8.22 8.98 0.68
N LEU A 228 8.21 10.24 1.12
CA LEU A 228 7.03 11.09 1.27
C LEU A 228 6.79 12.03 0.07
N ALA A 229 7.63 11.95 -0.96
CA ALA A 229 7.60 12.85 -2.10
C ALA A 229 7.60 12.04 -3.41
N GLY A 230 6.93 12.57 -4.44
CA GLY A 230 6.93 12.04 -5.81
C GLY A 230 8.29 12.15 -6.53
N LEU A 231 9.39 11.90 -5.82
CA LEU A 231 10.74 11.90 -6.36
C LEU A 231 10.89 10.79 -7.39
N LYS A 232 11.73 11.05 -8.39
CA LYS A 232 12.15 10.04 -9.35
C LYS A 232 13.03 8.99 -8.66
N LEU A 233 12.97 7.73 -9.10
CA LEU A 233 13.81 6.67 -8.53
C LEU A 233 15.29 6.99 -8.66
N VAL A 234 15.72 7.53 -9.80
CA VAL A 234 17.11 7.95 -10.01
C VAL A 234 17.56 9.02 -9.02
N THR A 235 16.68 9.92 -8.60
CA THR A 235 17.00 10.95 -7.60
C THR A 235 17.21 10.33 -6.23
N ILE A 236 16.36 9.37 -5.84
CA ILE A 236 16.48 8.60 -4.60
C ILE A 236 17.81 7.82 -4.61
N ALA A 237 18.04 7.03 -5.66
CA ALA A 237 19.19 6.14 -5.73
C ALA A 237 20.52 6.90 -5.84
N LYS A 238 20.58 7.99 -6.62
CA LYS A 238 21.78 8.84 -6.69
C LYS A 238 22.05 9.56 -5.38
N GLY A 239 21.02 10.15 -4.76
CA GLY A 239 21.19 10.81 -3.46
C GLY A 239 21.67 9.84 -2.38
N PHE A 240 21.16 8.60 -2.40
CA PHE A 240 21.61 7.55 -1.49
C PHE A 240 23.07 7.14 -1.74
N ASP A 241 23.45 6.91 -3.00
CA ASP A 241 24.82 6.54 -3.39
C ASP A 241 25.85 7.66 -3.11
N GLU A 242 25.43 8.93 -3.23
CA GLU A 242 26.25 10.10 -2.95
C GLU A 242 26.44 10.32 -1.44
N ASP A 243 25.39 10.10 -0.62
CA ASP A 243 25.42 10.31 0.84
C ASP A 243 26.14 9.17 1.59
N PHE A 244 26.20 7.97 1.01
CA PHE A 244 26.78 6.78 1.66
C PHE A 244 27.87 6.12 0.81
N ASP A 245 29.12 6.56 0.99
CA ASP A 245 30.31 6.10 0.25
C ASP A 245 30.52 4.58 0.15
N ASP A 246 30.00 3.82 1.12
CA ASP A 246 30.19 2.39 1.21
C ASP A 246 28.93 1.56 0.90
N LEU A 247 27.82 2.20 0.51
CA LEU A 247 26.54 1.57 0.18
C LEU A 247 26.14 1.85 -1.27
N HIS A 248 26.13 0.80 -2.08
CA HIS A 248 26.02 0.89 -3.54
C HIS A 248 24.67 0.32 -4.00
N PRO A 249 23.64 1.14 -4.27
CA PRO A 249 22.34 0.66 -4.72
C PRO A 249 22.42 0.05 -6.12
N LYS A 250 22.07 -1.23 -6.24
CA LYS A 250 22.14 -2.00 -7.49
C LYS A 250 20.81 -2.08 -8.21
N SER A 251 19.71 -2.14 -7.47
CA SER A 251 18.37 -1.99 -8.02
C SER A 251 17.45 -1.32 -7.03
N LEU A 252 16.53 -0.50 -7.53
CA LEU A 252 15.49 0.15 -6.74
C LEU A 252 14.16 -0.05 -7.46
N ARG A 253 13.18 -0.60 -6.76
CA ARG A 253 11.83 -0.85 -7.25
C ARG A 253 10.82 -0.16 -6.37
N ARG A 254 9.85 0.50 -7.00
CA ARG A 254 8.72 1.18 -6.34
C ARG A 254 7.41 0.66 -6.88
N TYR A 255 6.57 0.17 -5.98
CA TYR A 255 5.25 -0.37 -6.26
C TYR A 255 4.19 0.61 -5.75
N HIS A 256 3.36 1.12 -6.66
CA HIS A 256 2.16 1.87 -6.33
C HIS A 256 0.97 0.91 -6.33
N VAL A 257 0.28 0.81 -5.19
CA VAL A 257 -0.87 -0.06 -5.02
C VAL A 257 -2.15 0.75 -5.16
N GLY A 258 -2.69 0.82 -6.38
CA GLY A 258 -3.84 1.63 -6.74
C GLY A 258 -3.52 2.61 -7.88
N PRO A 259 -4.46 3.50 -8.23
CA PRO A 259 -5.79 3.68 -7.62
C PRO A 259 -6.75 2.49 -7.78
N MET A 260 -7.78 2.48 -6.94
CA MET A 260 -8.94 1.59 -7.01
C MET A 260 -10.09 2.33 -7.69
N TYR A 261 -10.64 1.72 -8.74
CA TYR A 261 -11.81 2.18 -9.45
C TYR A 261 -12.99 1.29 -9.09
N SER A 262 -14.14 1.87 -8.79
CA SER A 262 -15.37 1.14 -8.55
C SER A 262 -16.58 2.00 -8.85
N SER A 263 -17.46 1.52 -9.73
CA SER A 263 -18.70 2.23 -10.09
C SER A 263 -19.62 2.49 -8.89
N ALA A 264 -19.48 1.74 -7.79
CA ALA A 264 -20.24 1.97 -6.56
C ALA A 264 -19.64 3.01 -5.60
N TYR A 265 -18.33 3.31 -5.68
CA TYR A 265 -17.64 4.09 -4.65
C TYR A 265 -16.84 5.27 -5.18
N THR A 266 -16.42 5.24 -6.45
CA THR A 266 -15.54 6.24 -7.03
C THR A 266 -16.19 6.96 -8.21
N GLU A 267 -15.77 8.20 -8.41
CA GLU A 267 -16.30 9.12 -9.43
C GLU A 267 -15.21 9.52 -10.44
N GLN A 268 -14.15 8.71 -10.54
CA GLN A 268 -13.02 8.97 -11.44
C GLN A 268 -13.51 8.98 -12.89
N SER A 269 -13.13 10.01 -13.65
CA SER A 269 -13.42 10.07 -15.09
C SER A 269 -12.45 9.21 -15.90
N GLY A 270 -12.88 8.74 -17.06
CA GLY A 270 -12.01 8.08 -18.05
C GLY A 270 -12.57 6.77 -18.60
N PRO A 271 -11.83 6.09 -19.49
CA PRO A 271 -12.35 4.90 -20.17
C PRO A 271 -12.68 3.75 -19.22
N LEU A 272 -11.94 3.63 -18.10
CA LEU A 272 -12.18 2.57 -17.12
C LEU A 272 -13.49 2.76 -16.35
N HIS A 273 -13.94 4.00 -16.15
CA HIS A 273 -15.23 4.28 -15.54
C HIS A 273 -16.36 3.73 -16.41
N ARG A 274 -16.34 4.05 -17.71
CA ARG A 274 -17.31 3.52 -18.68
C ARG A 274 -17.31 1.99 -18.70
N VAL A 275 -16.12 1.37 -18.70
CA VAL A 275 -15.99 -0.10 -18.63
C VAL A 275 -16.69 -0.67 -17.40
N LEU A 276 -16.53 -0.05 -16.23
CA LEU A 276 -17.12 -0.52 -14.98
C LEU A 276 -18.64 -0.26 -14.90
N GLU A 277 -19.13 0.81 -15.53
CA GLU A 277 -20.56 1.08 -15.68
C GLU A 277 -21.21 0.05 -16.62
N GLU A 278 -20.67 -0.13 -17.83
CA GLU A 278 -21.21 -1.06 -18.84
C GLU A 278 -21.11 -2.53 -18.41
N ALA A 279 -20.13 -2.90 -17.57
CA ALA A 279 -20.01 -4.26 -17.07
C ALA A 279 -21.17 -4.69 -16.17
N GLU A 280 -21.89 -3.74 -15.57
CA GLU A 280 -22.99 -3.96 -14.62
C GLU A 280 -22.69 -5.12 -13.65
N ALA A 281 -21.44 -5.17 -13.17
CA ALA A 281 -20.94 -6.30 -12.42
C ALA A 281 -21.65 -6.39 -11.04
N PRO A 282 -21.91 -7.60 -10.53
CA PRO A 282 -22.52 -7.75 -9.22
C PRO A 282 -21.62 -7.16 -8.13
N ALA A 283 -22.23 -6.79 -7.00
CA ALA A 283 -21.50 -6.20 -5.88
C ALA A 283 -20.33 -7.09 -5.44
N GLY A 284 -19.13 -6.50 -5.40
CA GLY A 284 -17.87 -7.20 -5.12
C GLY A 284 -17.05 -7.52 -6.36
N GLN A 285 -17.62 -7.40 -7.56
CA GLN A 285 -16.93 -7.57 -8.85
C GLN A 285 -16.88 -6.26 -9.68
N ASP A 286 -17.53 -5.22 -9.19
CA ASP A 286 -17.62 -3.86 -9.74
C ASP A 286 -16.37 -3.03 -9.40
N TRP A 287 -15.18 -3.54 -9.76
CA TRP A 287 -13.93 -2.83 -9.49
C TRP A 287 -12.82 -3.16 -10.48
N ALA A 288 -11.84 -2.26 -10.54
CA ALA A 288 -10.54 -2.50 -11.13
C ALA A 288 -9.47 -1.77 -10.29
N LEU A 289 -8.29 -2.34 -10.15
CA LEU A 289 -7.18 -1.75 -9.41
C LEU A 289 -5.97 -1.60 -10.33
N ALA A 290 -5.41 -0.40 -10.39
CA ALA A 290 -4.11 -0.20 -11.02
C ALA A 290 -2.98 -0.67 -10.10
N TRP A 291 -1.92 -1.19 -10.71
CA TRP A 291 -0.69 -1.56 -10.02
C TRP A 291 0.48 -1.11 -10.89
N THR A 292 1.27 -0.17 -10.40
CA THR A 292 2.41 0.37 -11.15
C THR A 292 3.71 -0.04 -10.50
N LEU A 293 4.61 -0.60 -11.31
CA LEU A 293 5.98 -0.92 -10.93
C LEU A 293 6.93 0.02 -11.68
N GLU A 294 7.69 0.79 -10.94
CA GLU A 294 8.85 1.53 -11.45
C GLU A 294 10.11 0.77 -11.03
N GLU A 295 11.03 0.55 -11.96
CA GLU A 295 12.30 -0.13 -11.74
C GLU A 295 13.45 0.76 -12.16
N LEU A 296 14.49 0.80 -11.33
CA LEU A 296 15.77 1.42 -11.63
C LEU A 296 16.87 0.38 -11.40
N GLU A 297 17.72 0.19 -12.38
CA GLU A 297 18.88 -0.71 -12.34
C GLU A 297 20.17 0.09 -12.48
N SER A 298 21.18 -0.26 -11.68
CA SER A 298 22.55 0.20 -11.92
C SER A 298 23.12 -0.53 -13.13
N GLU A 299 23.66 0.24 -14.09
CA GLU A 299 24.24 -0.25 -15.34
C GLU A 299 25.76 -0.33 -15.25
N ASN A 300 26.39 0.69 -14.67
CA ASN A 300 27.84 0.83 -14.60
C ASN A 300 28.27 1.40 -13.25
N VAL A 301 29.56 1.27 -12.95
CA VAL A 301 30.20 1.88 -11.79
C VAL A 301 31.31 2.79 -12.27
N ARG A 302 31.43 3.98 -11.68
CA ARG A 302 32.57 4.89 -11.88
C ARG A 302 33.29 5.14 -10.57
N GLU A 303 34.59 5.39 -10.66
CA GLU A 303 35.37 5.85 -9.51
C GLU A 303 35.41 7.38 -9.47
N GLU A 304 35.17 7.94 -8.29
CA GLU A 304 35.29 9.37 -8.02
C GLU A 304 36.26 9.62 -6.87
N ARG A 305 36.92 10.80 -6.87
CA ARG A 305 37.80 11.17 -5.77
C ARG A 305 36.97 11.56 -4.55
N ALA A 306 37.23 10.89 -3.43
CA ALA A 306 36.69 11.25 -2.12
C ALA A 306 37.79 11.89 -1.25
N GLY A 307 37.68 13.19 -1.03
CA GLY A 307 38.68 13.97 -0.29
C GLY A 307 40.06 13.99 -0.96
N TRP A 308 41.12 14.13 -0.15
CA TRP A 308 42.49 14.31 -0.64
C TRP A 308 43.22 13.01 -0.99
N PHE A 309 42.77 11.86 -0.46
CA PHE A 309 43.53 10.60 -0.52
C PHE A 309 42.70 9.35 -0.82
N GLY A 310 41.40 9.48 -1.15
CA GLY A 310 40.50 8.34 -1.39
C GLY A 310 39.83 8.36 -2.76
N THR A 311 39.40 7.19 -3.21
CA THR A 311 38.42 7.02 -4.28
C THR A 311 37.21 6.25 -3.75
N VAL A 312 36.04 6.56 -4.28
CA VAL A 312 34.76 5.90 -3.96
C VAL A 312 34.11 5.43 -5.26
N GLU A 313 33.40 4.31 -5.16
CA GLU A 313 32.54 3.83 -6.24
C GLU A 313 31.25 4.66 -6.26
N ARG A 314 30.75 4.94 -7.48
CA ARG A 314 29.47 5.57 -7.73
C ARG A 314 28.72 4.83 -8.83
N GLU A 315 27.45 4.60 -8.59
CA GLU A 315 26.57 3.88 -9.49
C GLU A 315 26.06 4.80 -10.62
N ILE A 316 26.07 4.28 -11.84
CA ILE A 316 25.47 4.89 -13.02
C ILE A 316 24.23 4.07 -13.36
N PHE A 317 23.07 4.69 -13.22
CA PHE A 317 21.80 4.03 -13.45
C PHE A 317 21.34 4.11 -14.91
N ALA A 318 20.79 3.00 -15.40
CA ALA A 318 20.11 2.97 -16.69
C ALA A 318 18.81 3.77 -16.62
N LEU A 319 18.59 4.67 -17.57
CA LEU A 319 17.33 5.41 -17.71
C LEU A 319 16.69 5.06 -19.04
N ASP A 320 15.36 4.96 -19.09
CA ASP A 320 14.63 4.73 -20.33
C ASP A 320 14.64 6.01 -21.20
N PRO A 321 15.39 6.05 -22.32
CA PRO A 321 15.43 7.24 -23.17
C PRO A 321 14.14 7.41 -24.00
N PHE A 322 13.25 6.41 -24.01
CA PHE A 322 12.01 6.37 -24.77
C PHE A 322 10.75 6.31 -23.90
N GLY A 323 10.88 6.51 -22.58
CA GLY A 323 9.79 6.46 -21.62
C GLY A 323 8.71 7.51 -21.87
N GLY A 324 7.78 7.23 -22.78
CA GLY A 324 6.47 7.85 -22.97
C GLY A 324 6.38 9.40 -23.00
N ARG A 325 6.18 9.97 -24.20
CA ARG A 325 5.67 11.35 -24.44
C ARG A 325 6.41 12.48 -23.67
N GLY A 326 7.74 12.48 -23.72
CA GLY A 326 8.52 13.71 -23.53
C GLY A 326 8.85 14.11 -22.09
N ALA A 327 8.65 13.24 -21.10
CA ALA A 327 9.13 13.45 -19.74
C ALA A 327 9.99 12.27 -19.29
N ASP A 328 11.26 12.54 -19.00
CA ASP A 328 12.17 11.60 -18.34
C ASP A 328 11.48 11.02 -17.09
N THR A 329 11.24 9.70 -17.09
CA THR A 329 10.57 8.97 -16.00
C THR A 329 11.46 8.82 -14.78
N GLY A 330 12.78 9.00 -14.93
CA GLY A 330 13.76 8.78 -13.87
C GLY A 330 13.80 7.34 -13.37
N ALA A 331 13.41 6.39 -14.23
CA ALA A 331 13.42 4.95 -14.00
C ALA A 331 13.96 4.23 -15.25
N THR A 332 14.54 3.05 -15.07
CA THR A 332 14.94 2.15 -16.17
C THR A 332 13.74 1.60 -16.91
N ARG A 333 12.65 1.33 -16.19
CA ARG A 333 11.40 0.81 -16.78
C ARG A 333 10.22 1.17 -15.89
N THR A 334 9.07 1.42 -16.51
CA THR A 334 7.78 1.52 -15.82
C THR A 334 6.80 0.52 -16.42
N GLN A 335 6.25 -0.37 -15.59
CA GLN A 335 5.23 -1.32 -15.97
C GLN A 335 3.91 -0.97 -15.28
N ARG A 336 2.84 -0.92 -16.07
CA ARG A 336 1.47 -0.73 -15.56
C ARG A 336 0.69 -2.02 -15.72
N ALA A 337 0.03 -2.42 -14.65
CA ALA A 337 -0.92 -3.52 -14.65
C ALA A 337 -2.28 -3.03 -14.16
N ILE A 338 -3.33 -3.72 -14.61
CA ILE A 338 -4.68 -3.58 -14.10
C ILE A 338 -5.15 -4.95 -13.62
N ILE A 339 -5.63 -4.99 -12.38
CA ILE A 339 -6.22 -6.17 -11.76
C ILE A 339 -7.72 -5.95 -11.73
N LEU A 340 -8.50 -6.86 -12.30
CA LEU A 340 -9.94 -6.71 -12.39
C LEU A 340 -10.66 -8.07 -12.48
N PRO A 341 -11.92 -8.16 -12.05
CA PRO A 341 -12.72 -9.37 -12.23
C PRO A 341 -13.04 -9.66 -13.70
N GLN A 342 -13.53 -10.87 -13.97
CA GLN A 342 -13.81 -11.34 -15.33
C GLN A 342 -14.81 -10.46 -16.11
N ARG A 343 -15.90 -10.01 -15.48
CA ARG A 343 -16.95 -9.23 -16.15
C ARG A 343 -16.43 -7.86 -16.64
N PRO A 344 -15.78 -7.04 -15.79
CA PRO A 344 -15.12 -5.81 -16.26
C PRO A 344 -14.06 -6.05 -17.34
N PHE A 345 -13.33 -7.17 -17.27
CA PHE A 345 -12.36 -7.51 -18.30
C PHE A 345 -13.00 -7.79 -19.67
N GLN A 346 -14.12 -8.51 -19.71
CA GLN A 346 -14.84 -8.78 -20.96
C GLN A 346 -15.23 -7.47 -21.66
N VAL A 347 -15.83 -6.54 -20.92
CA VAL A 347 -16.18 -5.22 -21.45
C VAL A 347 -14.94 -4.41 -21.84
N LEU A 348 -13.86 -4.45 -21.05
CA LEU A 348 -12.60 -3.79 -21.41
C LEU A 348 -12.04 -4.30 -22.74
N ALA A 349 -12.10 -5.62 -22.96
CA ALA A 349 -11.61 -6.26 -24.18
C ALA A 349 -12.50 -5.92 -25.39
N GLU A 350 -13.82 -5.83 -25.20
CA GLU A 350 -14.79 -5.47 -26.25
C GLU A 350 -14.68 -3.99 -26.64
N LEU A 351 -14.67 -3.08 -25.66
CA LEU A 351 -14.56 -1.64 -25.90
C LEU A 351 -13.18 -1.23 -26.41
N ASN A 352 -12.13 -1.97 -26.03
CA ASN A 352 -10.73 -1.75 -26.37
C ASN A 352 -10.32 -0.24 -26.36
N PRO A 353 -10.52 0.47 -25.24
CA PRO A 353 -10.25 1.90 -25.19
C PRO A 353 -8.76 2.22 -25.36
N PRO A 354 -8.42 3.38 -25.96
CA PRO A 354 -7.03 3.78 -26.14
C PRO A 354 -6.31 3.92 -24.79
N GLY A 355 -5.03 3.56 -24.76
CA GLY A 355 -4.17 3.63 -23.56
C GLY A 355 -4.09 2.34 -22.74
N PHE A 356 -4.86 1.31 -23.08
CA PHE A 356 -4.80 0.00 -22.41
C PHE A 356 -3.99 -1.05 -23.17
N GLY A 357 -3.49 -0.75 -24.37
CA GLY A 357 -2.69 -1.70 -25.17
C GLY A 357 -1.50 -2.27 -24.40
N ASP A 358 -0.66 -1.40 -23.86
CA ASP A 358 0.59 -1.76 -23.16
C ASP A 358 0.40 -2.04 -21.66
N VAL A 359 -0.85 -1.97 -21.16
CA VAL A 359 -1.18 -2.27 -19.76
C VAL A 359 -1.36 -3.78 -19.62
N GLN A 360 -0.66 -4.41 -18.69
CA GLN A 360 -0.85 -5.83 -18.40
C GLN A 360 -2.16 -6.07 -17.68
N LYS A 361 -2.94 -7.08 -18.08
CA LYS A 361 -4.23 -7.39 -17.41
C LYS A 361 -4.10 -8.65 -16.57
N PHE A 362 -4.49 -8.55 -15.30
CA PHE A 362 -4.68 -9.70 -14.42
C PHE A 362 -6.16 -9.85 -14.13
N VAL A 363 -6.75 -10.91 -14.68
CA VAL A 363 -8.16 -11.24 -14.52
C VAL A 363 -8.31 -12.21 -13.35
N VAL A 364 -9.14 -11.83 -12.38
CA VAL A 364 -9.29 -12.58 -11.14
C VAL A 364 -10.69 -13.19 -11.01
N SER A 365 -10.76 -14.42 -10.50
CA SER A 365 -12.02 -15.12 -10.24
C SER A 365 -12.31 -15.24 -8.75
N GLU A 366 -13.58 -15.45 -8.38
CA GLU A 366 -13.97 -15.68 -6.97
C GLU A 366 -13.28 -16.92 -6.35
N ALA A 367 -13.06 -17.96 -7.16
CA ALA A 367 -12.30 -19.15 -6.77
C ALA A 367 -10.81 -18.85 -6.50
N GLY A 368 -10.36 -17.63 -6.83
CA GLY A 368 -9.03 -17.15 -6.56
C GLY A 368 -8.01 -17.43 -7.66
N GLN A 369 -8.45 -17.84 -8.84
CA GLN A 369 -7.58 -17.99 -9.98
C GLN A 369 -7.18 -16.60 -10.48
N VAL A 370 -5.94 -16.50 -10.98
CA VAL A 370 -5.40 -15.29 -11.61
C VAL A 370 -4.98 -15.71 -13.02
N LEU A 371 -5.61 -15.10 -14.02
CA LEU A 371 -5.25 -15.26 -15.43
C LEU A 371 -4.63 -13.96 -15.93
N ARG A 372 -3.69 -14.07 -16.85
CA ARG A 372 -2.96 -12.94 -17.39
C ARG A 372 -3.26 -12.81 -18.88
N TYR A 373 -3.53 -11.59 -19.33
CA TYR A 373 -3.80 -11.25 -20.73
C TYR A 373 -2.94 -10.07 -21.19
#